data_AF-A0A525JJ99-F1
#
_entry.id   AF-A0A525JJ99-F1
#
_cell.length_a   1.000
_cell.length_b   1.000
_cell.length_c   1.000
_cell.angle_alpha   90.00
_cell.angle_beta   90.00
_cell.angle_gamma   90.00
#
_symmetry.space_group_name_H-M   'P 1'
#
loop_
_entity.id
_entity.type
_entity.pdbx_description
1 polymer ?
#
loop_
_entity_poly.entity_id
_entity_poly.type
_entity_poly.pdbx_seq_one_letter_code
_entity_poly.pdbx_strand_id
1 'polypeptide(L)'
;MSIAAEIVRKPRRGATGTFMVASVVFLTAAVPLGALYALWSHKQGMKDAWTIRGPACPAATHSWKEIALHRDPHRFSYGGATFGYLFGAADCASIPQHGAFDRKPDFVCQFTEPTRLSVTVGGRTQELEPGYRRPATVTLHDGQTACVLGGWFRE
;
A
#
# COMPACT_ATOMS: atom_id res chain seq x y z
N MET A 1 -16.40 -80.57 -4.48
CA MET A 1 -17.52 -79.70 -4.04
C MET A 1 -16.90 -78.48 -3.35
N SER A 2 -16.84 -77.34 -4.04
CA SER A 2 -16.27 -76.10 -3.51
C SER A 2 -17.34 -75.28 -2.79
N ILE A 3 -17.11 -74.95 -1.52
CA ILE A 3 -17.94 -74.01 -0.77
C ILE A 3 -17.33 -72.62 -0.98
N ALA A 4 -17.95 -71.80 -1.82
CA ALA A 4 -17.62 -70.38 -1.93
C ALA A 4 -18.25 -69.64 -0.74
N ALA A 5 -17.41 -69.11 0.15
CA ALA A 5 -17.86 -68.20 1.20
C ALA A 5 -18.08 -66.80 0.60
N GLU A 6 -19.34 -66.38 0.51
CA GLU A 6 -19.71 -65.05 0.05
C GLU A 6 -19.45 -64.03 1.17
N ILE A 7 -18.35 -63.30 1.08
CA ILE A 7 -18.01 -62.22 2.02
C ILE A 7 -18.96 -61.05 1.76
N VAL A 8 -20.11 -61.05 2.44
CA VAL A 8 -21.03 -59.91 2.45
C VAL A 8 -20.34 -58.75 3.18
N ARG A 9 -19.76 -57.82 2.43
CA ARG A 9 -19.24 -56.54 2.97
C ARG A 9 -20.42 -55.72 3.48
N LYS A 10 -20.68 -55.76 4.79
CA LYS A 10 -21.65 -54.90 5.47
C LYS A 10 -21.23 -53.43 5.26
N PRO A 11 -22.01 -52.59 4.56
CA PRO A 11 -21.63 -51.20 4.35
C PRO A 11 -21.63 -50.49 5.71
N ARG A 12 -20.47 -49.95 6.10
CA ARG A 12 -20.32 -49.14 7.33
C ARG A 12 -21.15 -47.86 7.18
N ARG A 13 -22.43 -47.92 7.56
CA ARG A 13 -23.42 -46.83 7.53
C ARG A 13 -22.98 -45.55 8.28
N GLY A 14 -21.92 -45.60 9.09
CA GLY A 14 -21.38 -44.43 9.79
C GLY A 14 -20.33 -43.64 9.02
N ALA A 15 -19.66 -44.23 8.01
CA ALA A 15 -18.55 -43.57 7.32
C ALA A 15 -19.03 -42.49 6.34
N THR A 16 -20.11 -42.77 5.60
CA THR A 16 -20.69 -41.81 4.64
C THR A 16 -21.25 -40.56 5.31
N GLY A 17 -21.82 -40.69 6.51
CA GLY A 17 -22.33 -39.56 7.29
C GLY A 17 -21.23 -38.62 7.78
N THR A 18 -20.12 -39.18 8.30
CA THR A 18 -18.97 -38.37 8.74
C THR A 18 -18.26 -37.70 7.57
N PHE A 19 -18.13 -38.37 6.41
CA PHE A 19 -17.58 -37.72 5.21
C PHE A 19 -18.43 -36.54 4.74
N MET A 20 -19.76 -36.69 4.70
CA MET A 20 -20.66 -35.61 4.27
C MET A 20 -20.57 -34.39 5.21
N VAL A 21 -20.57 -34.61 6.52
CA VAL A 21 -20.40 -33.54 7.51
C VAL A 21 -19.03 -32.87 7.38
N ALA A 22 -17.96 -33.66 7.22
CA ALA A 22 -16.61 -33.11 7.03
C ALA A 22 -16.49 -32.26 5.77
N SER A 23 -17.10 -32.67 4.65
CA SER A 23 -17.13 -31.89 3.42
C SER A 23 -17.87 -30.56 3.58
N VAL A 24 -19.01 -30.56 4.27
CA VAL A 24 -19.77 -29.33 4.54
C VAL A 24 -18.97 -28.39 5.45
N VAL A 25 -18.34 -28.91 6.50
CA VAL A 25 -17.46 -28.12 7.39
C VAL A 25 -16.28 -27.54 6.62
N PHE A 26 -15.65 -28.33 5.74
CA PHE A 26 -14.52 -27.85 4.93
C PHE A 26 -14.94 -26.73 3.97
N LEU A 27 -16.06 -26.90 3.25
CA LEU A 27 -16.57 -25.88 2.33
C LEU A 27 -16.98 -24.59 3.06
N THR A 28 -17.61 -24.72 4.22
CA THR A 28 -18.03 -23.56 5.04
C THR A 28 -16.83 -22.84 5.66
N ALA A 29 -15.77 -23.55 6.04
CA ALA A 29 -14.53 -22.93 6.53
C ALA A 29 -13.67 -22.31 5.41
N ALA A 30 -13.72 -22.86 4.19
CA ALA A 30 -12.94 -22.38 3.06
C ALA A 30 -13.32 -20.93 2.65
N VAL A 31 -14.61 -20.58 2.72
CA VAL A 31 -15.10 -19.24 2.35
C VAL A 31 -14.51 -18.12 3.24
N PRO A 32 -14.62 -18.13 4.58
CA PRO A 32 -14.04 -17.09 5.43
C PRO A 32 -12.51 -17.10 5.38
N LEU A 33 -11.87 -18.28 5.28
CA LEU A 33 -10.41 -18.37 5.13
C LEU A 33 -9.94 -17.72 3.82
N GLY A 34 -10.65 -17.96 2.72
CA GLY A 34 -10.37 -17.33 1.43
C GLY A 34 -10.53 -15.80 1.48
N ALA A 35 -11.58 -15.31 2.13
CA ALA A 35 -11.80 -13.87 2.30
C ALA A 35 -10.69 -13.21 3.15
N LEU A 36 -10.27 -13.86 4.23
CA LEU A 36 -9.15 -13.39 5.07
C LEU A 36 -7.84 -13.37 4.28
N TYR A 37 -7.56 -14.40 3.50
CA TYR A 37 -6.38 -14.46 2.65
C TYR A 37 -6.38 -13.36 1.58
N ALA A 38 -7.50 -13.14 0.90
CA ALA A 38 -7.64 -12.08 -0.10
C ALA A 38 -7.45 -10.68 0.50
N LEU A 39 -8.01 -10.43 1.70
CA LEU A 39 -7.81 -9.16 2.39
C LEU A 39 -6.34 -8.97 2.81
N TRP A 40 -5.70 -10.03 3.31
CA TRP A 40 -4.30 -9.99 3.69
C TRP A 40 -3.38 -9.75 2.50
N SER A 41 -3.59 -10.49 1.39
CA SER A 41 -2.78 -10.35 0.17
C SER A 41 -2.96 -8.97 -0.47
N HIS A 42 -4.17 -8.42 -0.48
CA HIS A 42 -4.43 -7.07 -0.96
C HIS A 42 -3.70 -6.01 -0.12
N LYS A 43 -3.78 -6.10 1.21
CA LYS A 43 -3.05 -5.20 2.12
C LYS A 43 -1.54 -5.29 1.93
N GLN A 44 -1.01 -6.50 1.77
CA GLN A 44 0.41 -6.71 1.55
C GLN A 44 0.86 -6.16 0.19
N GLY A 45 0.09 -6.41 -0.87
CA GLY A 45 0.38 -5.90 -2.21
C GLY A 45 0.40 -4.37 -2.26
N MET A 46 -0.52 -3.69 -1.57
CA MET A 46 -0.47 -2.22 -1.47
C MET A 46 0.79 -1.74 -0.75
N LYS A 47 1.20 -2.40 0.34
CA LYS A 47 2.44 -2.01 1.04
C LYS A 47 3.65 -2.15 0.14
N ASP A 48 3.78 -3.29 -0.51
CA ASP A 48 4.94 -3.57 -1.35
C ASP A 48 4.99 -2.62 -2.55
N ALA A 49 3.84 -2.31 -3.16
CA ALA A 49 3.74 -1.37 -4.27
C ALA A 49 4.10 0.07 -3.87
N TRP A 50 3.77 0.50 -2.65
CA TRP A 50 3.98 1.88 -2.20
C TRP A 50 5.24 2.06 -1.34
N THR A 51 5.97 0.98 -1.06
CA THR A 51 7.28 1.04 -0.40
C THR A 51 8.37 1.38 -1.42
N ILE A 52 8.53 2.68 -1.68
CA ILE A 52 9.56 3.17 -2.60
C ILE A 52 10.89 3.27 -1.85
N ARG A 53 11.93 2.65 -2.41
CA ARG A 53 13.31 2.72 -1.89
C ARG A 53 14.15 3.57 -2.82
N GLY A 54 14.94 4.47 -2.24
CA GLY A 54 15.83 5.34 -2.98
C GLY A 54 16.68 6.21 -2.05
N PRO A 55 17.63 6.97 -2.60
CA PRO A 55 18.38 7.95 -1.81
C PRO A 55 17.44 9.06 -1.31
N ALA A 56 17.78 9.65 -0.16
CA ALA A 56 17.02 10.77 0.38
C ALA A 56 17.01 11.96 -0.60
N CYS A 57 15.90 12.69 -0.65
CA CYS A 57 15.80 13.88 -1.49
C CYS A 57 16.79 14.96 -1.03
N PRO A 58 17.44 15.68 -1.95
CA PRO A 58 18.26 16.83 -1.61
C PRO A 58 17.43 17.91 -0.93
N ALA A 59 18.04 18.60 0.05
CA ALA A 59 17.48 19.82 0.60
C ALA A 59 17.42 20.90 -0.50
N ALA A 60 16.42 21.77 -0.43
CA ALA A 60 16.31 22.87 -1.37
C ALA A 60 17.50 23.83 -1.28
N THR A 61 18.14 24.09 -2.42
CA THR A 61 19.25 25.05 -2.54
C THR A 61 18.80 26.38 -3.11
N HIS A 62 17.88 26.35 -4.07
CA HIS A 62 17.37 27.56 -4.69
C HIS A 62 16.13 28.07 -3.96
N SER A 63 15.58 29.23 -4.33
CA SER A 63 14.27 29.68 -3.87
C SER A 63 13.16 29.34 -4.89
N TRP A 64 11.88 29.33 -4.47
CA TRP A 64 10.77 29.19 -5.43
C TRP A 64 10.82 30.26 -6.52
N LYS A 65 11.24 31.48 -6.21
CA LYS A 65 11.33 32.57 -7.19
C LYS A 65 12.39 32.35 -8.25
N GLU A 66 13.51 31.72 -7.89
CA GLU A 66 14.61 31.39 -8.81
C GLU A 66 14.20 30.31 -9.81
N ILE A 67 13.45 29.29 -9.38
CA ILE A 67 13.05 28.18 -10.24
C ILE A 67 11.76 28.47 -11.01
N ALA A 68 10.79 29.13 -10.37
CA ALA A 68 9.44 29.25 -10.91
C ALA A 68 9.25 30.32 -11.97
N LEU A 69 10.17 31.28 -12.12
CA LEU A 69 10.07 32.41 -13.07
C LEU A 69 8.62 32.97 -13.19
N HIS A 70 7.96 33.23 -12.06
CA HIS A 70 6.58 33.75 -11.92
C HIS A 70 5.42 32.72 -11.96
N ARG A 71 5.70 31.42 -11.96
CA ARG A 71 4.67 30.38 -11.80
C ARG A 71 4.33 30.18 -10.33
N ASP A 72 3.04 30.17 -10.00
CA ASP A 72 2.60 29.74 -8.67
C ASP A 72 2.70 28.22 -8.52
N PRO A 73 3.25 27.72 -7.39
CA PRO A 73 3.31 26.29 -7.16
C PRO A 73 1.90 25.72 -6.96
N HIS A 74 1.66 24.54 -7.52
CA HIS A 74 0.48 23.74 -7.21
C HIS A 74 0.51 23.36 -5.74
N ARG A 75 -0.60 23.58 -5.04
CA ARG A 75 -0.74 23.23 -3.62
C ARG A 75 -1.97 22.37 -3.40
N PHE A 76 -1.83 21.34 -2.59
CA PHE A 76 -2.94 20.50 -2.15
C PHE A 76 -2.68 19.98 -0.74
N SER A 77 -3.74 19.58 -0.05
CA SER A 77 -3.63 19.02 1.30
C SER A 77 -4.06 17.55 1.31
N TYR A 78 -3.26 16.70 1.94
CA TYR A 78 -3.50 15.28 2.04
C TYR A 78 -2.87 14.72 3.32
N GLY A 79 -3.58 13.85 4.05
CA GLY A 79 -3.05 13.22 5.28
C GLY A 79 -2.70 14.19 6.41
N GLY A 80 -3.23 15.42 6.41
CA GLY A 80 -2.86 16.46 7.38
C GLY A 80 -1.58 17.23 7.04
N ALA A 81 -1.00 16.98 5.86
CA ALA A 81 0.11 17.75 5.30
C ALA A 81 -0.36 18.60 4.11
N THR A 82 0.26 19.75 3.92
CA THR A 82 0.09 20.56 2.69
C THR A 82 1.33 20.39 1.83
N PHE A 83 1.12 19.88 0.62
CA PHE A 83 2.15 19.68 -0.38
C PHE A 83 2.15 20.83 -1.38
N GLY A 84 3.33 21.25 -1.81
CA GLY A 84 3.55 22.22 -2.87
C GLY A 84 4.53 21.70 -3.91
N TYR A 85 4.24 21.83 -5.19
CA TYR A 85 5.14 21.41 -6.28
C TYR A 85 4.95 22.29 -7.53
N LEU A 86 5.96 22.38 -8.41
CA LEU A 86 5.90 23.27 -9.60
C LEU A 86 5.55 22.55 -10.89
N PHE A 87 6.02 21.32 -11.08
CA PHE A 87 5.93 20.58 -12.34
C PHE A 87 5.50 19.13 -12.09
N GLY A 88 4.96 18.51 -13.14
CA GLY A 88 4.46 17.13 -13.12
C GLY A 88 3.10 16.97 -12.44
N ALA A 89 2.78 15.74 -12.08
CA ALA A 89 1.60 15.35 -11.33
C ALA A 89 1.97 14.69 -10.00
N ALA A 90 0.99 14.67 -9.11
CA ALA A 90 1.05 13.98 -7.83
C ALA A 90 -0.03 12.89 -7.77
N ASP A 91 0.35 11.69 -7.34
CA ASP A 91 -0.58 10.60 -7.01
C ASP A 91 -0.37 10.17 -5.56
N CYS A 92 -1.46 10.07 -4.80
CA CYS A 92 -1.41 9.88 -3.36
C CYS A 92 -2.29 8.71 -2.92
N ALA A 93 -1.77 7.92 -1.99
CA ALA A 93 -2.48 6.80 -1.39
C ALA A 93 -2.30 6.74 0.13
N SER A 94 -3.32 6.21 0.81
CA SER A 94 -3.30 5.89 2.23
C SER A 94 -3.02 4.40 2.41
N ILE A 95 -1.84 4.06 2.94
CA ILE A 95 -1.41 2.68 3.14
C ILE A 95 -1.75 2.25 4.56
N PRO A 96 -2.60 1.22 4.75
CA PRO A 96 -2.94 0.76 6.08
C PRO A 96 -1.73 0.11 6.77
N GLN A 97 -1.38 0.59 7.97
CA GLN A 97 -0.32 0.04 8.83
C GLN A 97 -0.61 -1.40 9.29
N HIS A 98 0.40 -2.11 9.82
CA HIS A 98 0.22 -3.48 10.31
C HIS A 98 -0.53 -3.52 11.65
N GLY A 99 -1.41 -4.52 11.82
CA GLY A 99 -2.06 -4.83 13.08
C GLY A 99 -3.52 -4.38 13.16
N ALA A 100 -4.32 -5.11 13.95
CA ALA A 100 -5.71 -4.75 14.22
C ALA A 100 -5.84 -3.50 15.13
N PHE A 101 -4.73 -3.01 15.68
CA PHE A 101 -4.68 -2.01 16.73
C PHE A 101 -4.00 -0.69 16.34
N ASP A 102 -3.18 -0.68 15.28
CA ASP A 102 -2.54 0.57 14.83
C ASP A 102 -3.48 1.32 13.89
N ARG A 103 -3.96 2.49 14.33
CA ARG A 103 -5.16 3.13 13.77
C ARG A 103 -4.87 4.15 12.67
N LYS A 104 -3.61 4.54 12.47
CA LYS A 104 -3.28 5.60 11.53
C LYS A 104 -2.65 5.02 10.26
N PRO A 105 -3.21 5.30 9.08
CA PRO A 105 -2.57 4.93 7.83
C PRO A 105 -1.34 5.80 7.58
N ASP A 106 -0.38 5.25 6.85
CA ASP A 106 0.70 6.03 6.26
C ASP A 106 0.16 6.73 5.02
N PHE A 107 0.50 8.00 4.83
CA PHE A 107 0.13 8.72 3.62
C PHE A 107 1.36 8.83 2.73
N VAL A 108 1.26 8.32 1.52
CA VAL A 108 2.36 8.32 0.54
C VAL A 108 1.90 9.09 -0.70
N CYS A 109 2.70 10.04 -1.16
CA CYS A 109 2.48 10.77 -2.40
C CYS A 109 3.70 10.61 -3.32
N GLN A 110 3.46 10.15 -4.55
CA GLN A 110 4.46 10.08 -5.62
C GLN A 110 4.29 11.28 -6.54
N PHE A 111 5.42 11.82 -6.98
CA PHE A 111 5.50 12.95 -7.88
C PHE A 111 6.33 12.54 -9.10
N THR A 112 5.82 12.84 -10.30
CA THR A 112 6.50 12.46 -11.56
C THR A 112 7.78 13.27 -11.77
N GLU A 113 7.67 14.61 -11.73
CA GLU A 113 8.78 15.53 -12.00
C GLU A 113 8.66 16.85 -11.20
N PRO A 114 8.58 16.81 -9.85
CA PRO A 114 8.26 17.99 -9.05
C PRO A 114 9.24 19.15 -9.23
N THR A 115 10.50 18.85 -9.60
CA THR A 115 11.66 19.76 -9.64
C THR A 115 11.99 20.39 -8.29
N ARG A 116 10.99 20.98 -7.62
CA ARG A 116 10.99 21.47 -6.25
C ARG A 116 9.70 21.05 -5.55
N LEU A 117 9.80 20.74 -4.27
CA LEU A 117 8.70 20.25 -3.46
C LEU A 117 8.73 20.89 -2.07
N SER A 118 7.58 21.32 -1.57
CA SER A 118 7.41 21.72 -0.17
C SER A 118 6.40 20.81 0.51
N VAL A 119 6.70 20.47 1.77
CA VAL A 119 5.82 19.69 2.62
C VAL A 119 5.63 20.44 3.92
N THR A 120 4.40 20.81 4.23
CA THR A 120 4.07 21.51 5.47
C THR A 120 3.27 20.60 6.38
N VAL A 121 3.80 20.30 7.56
CA VAL A 121 3.17 19.44 8.57
C VAL A 121 3.25 20.11 9.93
N GLY A 122 2.12 20.26 10.61
CA GLY A 122 2.07 20.90 11.93
C GLY A 122 2.67 22.30 11.96
N GLY A 123 2.57 23.05 10.85
CA GLY A 123 3.15 24.40 10.70
C GLY A 123 4.64 24.44 10.36
N ARG A 124 5.32 23.29 10.25
CA ARG A 124 6.72 23.20 9.81
C ARG A 124 6.77 22.90 8.32
N THR A 125 7.41 23.76 7.55
CA THR A 125 7.63 23.57 6.11
C THR A 125 9.03 23.00 5.86
N GLN A 126 9.08 21.85 5.20
CA GLN A 126 10.30 21.27 4.65
C GLN A 126 10.33 21.54 3.15
N GLU A 127 11.41 22.15 2.66
CA GLU A 127 11.62 22.37 1.25
C GLU A 127 12.69 21.41 0.70
N LEU A 128 12.36 20.79 -0.42
CA LEU A 128 13.13 19.72 -1.04
C LEU A 128 13.30 20.05 -2.51
N GLU A 129 14.44 19.68 -3.07
CA GLU A 129 14.74 19.90 -4.48
C GLU A 129 15.18 18.57 -5.09
N PRO A 130 14.22 17.70 -5.47
CA PRO A 130 14.52 16.41 -6.10
C PRO A 130 15.36 16.52 -7.38
N GLY A 131 15.32 17.68 -8.03
CA GLY A 131 16.01 17.97 -9.28
C GLY A 131 15.12 17.77 -10.50
N TYR A 132 15.62 18.22 -11.66
CA TYR A 132 14.87 18.21 -12.91
C TYR A 132 14.59 16.79 -13.42
N ARG A 133 13.33 16.52 -13.81
CA ARG A 133 12.83 15.23 -14.32
C ARG A 133 13.14 14.02 -13.42
N ARG A 134 13.17 14.22 -12.10
CA ARG A 134 13.39 13.13 -11.14
C ARG A 134 12.09 12.84 -10.38
N PRO A 135 11.58 11.60 -10.42
CA PRO A 135 10.45 11.25 -9.59
C PRO A 135 10.86 11.28 -8.12
N ALA A 136 9.94 11.71 -7.28
CA ALA A 136 10.12 11.76 -5.84
C ALA A 136 8.90 11.17 -5.14
N THR A 137 9.13 10.47 -4.05
CA THR A 137 8.07 9.94 -3.20
C THR A 137 8.23 10.52 -1.81
N VAL A 138 7.15 11.10 -1.30
CA VAL A 138 7.07 11.60 0.07
C VAL A 138 6.15 10.71 0.87
N THR A 139 6.66 10.21 1.99
CA THR A 139 5.91 9.43 2.98
C THR A 139 5.69 10.29 4.22
N LEU A 140 4.47 10.25 4.73
CA LEU A 140 4.06 10.87 5.98
C LEU A 140 3.60 9.77 6.95
N HIS A 141 4.34 9.64 8.05
CA HIS A 141 4.05 8.69 9.11
C HIS A 141 4.04 9.42 10.45
N ASP A 142 2.92 9.42 11.15
CA ASP A 142 2.74 10.08 12.46
C ASP A 142 3.27 11.53 12.52
N GLY A 143 3.05 12.30 11.46
CA GLY A 143 3.49 13.69 11.36
C GLY A 143 4.98 13.87 11.02
N GLN A 144 5.73 12.78 10.81
CA GLN A 144 7.09 12.80 10.29
C GLN A 144 7.09 12.59 8.78
N THR A 145 7.91 13.38 8.08
CA THR A 145 8.04 13.33 6.62
C THR A 145 9.36 12.68 6.23
N ALA A 146 9.29 11.74 5.28
CA ALA A 146 10.46 11.17 4.62
C ALA A 146 10.32 11.36 3.11
N CYS A 147 11.37 11.84 2.45
CA CYS A 147 11.39 11.98 0.99
C CYS A 147 12.50 11.11 0.41
N VAL A 148 12.15 10.32 -0.60
CA VAL A 148 13.08 9.51 -1.38
C VAL A 148 12.98 9.87 -2.86
N LEU A 149 14.12 9.87 -3.54
CA LEU A 149 14.17 9.94 -5.00
C LEU A 149 13.78 8.59 -5.57
N GLY A 150 12.71 8.57 -6.35
CA GLY A 150 12.12 7.37 -6.89
C GLY A 150 10.59 7.42 -6.87
N GLY A 151 10.00 6.50 -7.60
CA GLY A 151 8.57 6.37 -7.82
C GLY A 151 8.36 5.60 -9.10
N TRP A 152 7.27 4.85 -9.17
CA TRP A 152 6.85 4.16 -10.39
C TRP A 152 5.79 4.96 -11.15
N PHE A 153 5.16 5.94 -10.49
CA PHE A 153 4.16 6.79 -11.10
C PHE A 153 4.76 7.62 -12.25
N ARG A 154 4.13 7.50 -13.42
CA ARG A 154 4.43 8.23 -14.65
C ARG A 154 3.10 8.62 -15.28
N GLU A 155 2.98 9.88 -15.67
CA GLU A 155 1.82 10.44 -16.38
C GLU A 155 2.03 10.43 -17.90
#